data_AF-W3XK83-F1
#
_entry.id   AF-W3XK83-F1
#
_cell.length_a   1.000
_cell.length_b   1.000
_cell.length_c   1.000
_cell.angle_alpha   90.00
_cell.angle_beta   90.00
_cell.angle_gamma   90.00
#
_symmetry.space_group_name_H-M   'P 1'
#
loop_
_entity.id
_entity.type
_entity.pdbx_description
1 polymer ?
#
loop_
_entity_poly.entity_id
_entity_poly.type
_entity_poly.pdbx_seq_one_letter_code
_entity_poly.pdbx_strand_id
1 'polypeptide(L)'
;MAKKLPNRTAMIPHDEEKRYIMQLDVFHQLHCLNAIRKALHPDYYTVSSQPDPNDDGGVLEPHHIDHCVDTIRQSLMCNADISPLTWMWDDERAKILAKGTIVHTCRRFDKIQEWASRYNYGKMMDSTQKAVNDPLDPETWTEGFSG
;
A
#
# COMPACT_ATOMS: atom_id res chain seq x y z
N MET A 1 -25.46 -15.56 -2.39
CA MET A 1 -24.39 -14.55 -2.50
C MET A 1 -23.29 -14.98 -3.47
N ALA A 2 -22.66 -16.16 -3.29
CA ALA A 2 -21.59 -16.67 -4.18
C ALA A 2 -21.96 -16.71 -5.69
N LYS A 3 -23.20 -17.07 -6.05
CA LYS A 3 -23.68 -17.07 -7.45
C LYS A 3 -23.68 -15.69 -8.14
N LYS A 4 -23.58 -14.59 -7.36
CA LYS A 4 -23.55 -13.22 -7.87
C LYS A 4 -22.11 -12.70 -8.07
N LEU A 5 -21.11 -13.47 -7.69
CA LEU A 5 -19.71 -13.07 -7.85
C LEU A 5 -19.34 -13.10 -9.35
N PRO A 6 -18.54 -12.14 -9.84
CA PRO A 6 -18.03 -12.18 -11.21
C PRO A 6 -17.20 -13.44 -11.49
N ASN A 7 -16.46 -13.90 -10.48
CA ASN A 7 -15.63 -15.10 -10.54
C ASN A 7 -16.18 -16.18 -9.59
N ARG A 8 -16.13 -17.45 -10.00
CA ARG A 8 -16.48 -18.58 -9.13
C ARG A 8 -15.50 -18.72 -7.98
N THR A 9 -15.96 -19.24 -6.85
CA THR A 9 -15.13 -19.56 -5.68
C THR A 9 -15.43 -20.96 -5.18
N ALA A 10 -14.49 -21.55 -4.44
CA ALA A 10 -14.60 -22.89 -3.89
C ALA A 10 -15.59 -22.93 -2.72
N MET A 11 -16.28 -24.06 -2.63
CA MET A 11 -17.07 -24.42 -1.44
C MET A 11 -16.13 -24.83 -0.32
N ILE A 12 -16.49 -24.54 0.93
CA ILE A 12 -15.74 -24.99 2.10
C ILE A 12 -15.86 -26.52 2.19
N PRO A 13 -14.75 -27.27 2.17
CA PRO A 13 -14.80 -28.72 2.31
C PRO A 13 -15.42 -29.13 3.65
N HIS A 14 -16.25 -30.17 3.64
CA HIS A 14 -16.92 -30.71 4.83
C HIS A 14 -17.89 -29.75 5.54
N ASP A 15 -18.30 -28.65 4.91
CA ASP A 15 -19.31 -27.76 5.46
C ASP A 15 -20.73 -28.24 5.10
N GLU A 16 -21.50 -28.66 6.11
CA GLU A 16 -22.88 -29.16 5.94
C GLU A 16 -23.82 -28.10 5.34
N GLU A 17 -23.55 -26.83 5.62
CA GLU A 17 -24.30 -25.68 5.10
C GLU A 17 -23.91 -25.31 3.64
N LYS A 18 -22.90 -25.99 3.07
CA LYS A 18 -22.40 -25.77 1.69
C LYS A 18 -22.03 -24.31 1.42
N ARG A 19 -21.38 -23.64 2.38
CA ARG A 19 -20.90 -22.27 2.24
C ARG A 19 -19.66 -22.20 1.37
N TYR A 20 -19.36 -21.00 0.91
CA TYR A 20 -18.33 -20.72 -0.08
C TYR A 20 -17.28 -19.78 0.52
N ILE A 21 -16.01 -20.00 0.14
CA ILE A 21 -14.90 -19.19 0.63
C ILE A 21 -14.94 -17.82 -0.06
N MET A 22 -14.84 -16.75 0.72
CA MET A 22 -14.74 -15.39 0.22
C MET A 22 -13.85 -14.59 1.16
N GLN A 23 -12.99 -13.74 0.61
CA GLN A 23 -12.19 -12.78 1.35
C GLN A 23 -12.29 -11.42 0.66
N LEU A 24 -12.23 -10.31 1.40
CA LEU A 24 -12.08 -8.99 0.78
C LEU A 24 -10.61 -8.75 0.44
N ASP A 25 -10.34 -8.25 -0.76
CA ASP A 25 -8.98 -8.13 -1.27
C ASP A 25 -8.09 -7.24 -0.39
N VAL A 26 -8.62 -6.19 0.25
CA VAL A 26 -7.87 -5.35 1.20
C VAL A 26 -7.14 -6.15 2.29
N PHE A 27 -7.74 -7.24 2.78
CA PHE A 27 -7.09 -8.07 3.81
C PHE A 27 -5.97 -8.93 3.22
N HIS A 28 -6.08 -9.33 1.96
CA HIS A 28 -5.00 -10.01 1.27
C HIS A 28 -3.85 -9.04 0.94
N GLN A 29 -4.16 -7.83 0.49
CA GLN A 29 -3.18 -6.75 0.29
C GLN A 29 -2.39 -6.45 1.57
N LEU A 30 -3.09 -6.31 2.71
CA LEU A 30 -2.45 -6.09 4.02
C LEU A 30 -1.60 -7.29 4.47
N HIS A 31 -2.05 -8.52 4.20
CA HIS A 31 -1.27 -9.73 4.47
C HIS A 31 0.04 -9.75 3.67
N CYS A 32 -0.02 -9.46 2.37
CA CYS A 32 1.15 -9.37 1.51
C CYS A 32 2.11 -8.26 1.94
N LEU A 33 1.59 -7.07 2.28
CA LEU A 33 2.41 -5.97 2.78
C LEU A 33 3.14 -6.33 4.08
N ASN A 34 2.49 -7.04 5.00
CA ASN A 34 3.13 -7.52 6.23
C ASN A 34 4.19 -8.61 5.94
N ALA A 35 3.99 -9.45 4.93
CA ALA A 35 5.01 -10.41 4.51
C ALA A 35 6.26 -9.69 3.96
N ILE A 36 6.07 -8.65 3.14
CA ILE A 36 7.15 -7.79 2.65
C ILE A 36 7.87 -7.11 3.83
N ARG A 37 7.12 -6.48 4.76
CA ARG A 37 7.69 -5.87 5.96
C ARG A 37 8.61 -6.83 6.71
N LYS A 38 8.17 -8.06 6.95
CA LYS A 38 8.98 -9.07 7.64
C LYS A 38 10.24 -9.46 6.85
N ALA A 39 10.14 -9.56 5.53
CA ALA A 39 11.28 -9.89 4.66
C ALA A 39 12.33 -8.77 4.60
N LEU A 40 11.93 -7.51 4.81
CA LEU A 40 12.82 -6.35 4.84
C LEU A 40 13.59 -6.20 6.16
N HIS A 41 13.20 -6.94 7.20
CA HIS A 41 13.84 -6.92 8.52
C HIS A 41 14.39 -8.30 8.90
N PRO A 42 15.27 -8.91 8.10
CA PRO A 42 15.83 -10.20 8.43
C PRO A 42 16.57 -10.12 9.77
N ASP A 43 17.26 -9.04 10.12
CA ASP A 43 18.08 -9.00 11.35
C ASP A 43 17.24 -8.87 12.64
N TYR A 44 16.09 -8.19 12.56
CA TYR A 44 15.12 -8.11 13.67
C TYR A 44 14.40 -9.45 13.90
N TYR A 45 14.22 -10.25 12.85
CA TYR A 45 13.52 -11.54 12.91
C TYR A 45 14.46 -12.78 12.86
N THR A 46 15.74 -12.58 12.53
CA THR A 46 16.85 -13.53 12.45
C THR A 46 18.20 -12.79 12.59
N VAL A 47 18.62 -12.58 13.84
CA VAL A 47 19.99 -12.20 14.27
C VAL A 47 20.49 -10.79 13.93
N SER A 48 20.92 -10.10 14.98
CA SER A 48 21.41 -8.72 15.08
C SER A 48 22.46 -8.27 14.05
N SER A 49 22.20 -7.13 13.41
CA SER A 49 23.24 -6.24 12.87
C SER A 49 23.06 -4.84 13.45
N GLN A 50 24.15 -4.22 13.92
CA GLN A 50 24.16 -2.84 14.41
C GLN A 50 24.32 -1.88 13.20
N PRO A 51 23.50 -0.82 13.08
CA PRO A 51 23.64 0.15 12.00
C PRO A 51 24.90 1.02 12.16
N ASP A 52 25.50 1.44 11.04
CA ASP A 52 26.60 2.42 10.99
C ASP A 52 26.03 3.84 11.27
N PRO A 53 26.54 4.55 12.30
CA PRO A 53 26.05 5.87 12.69
C PRO A 53 26.38 7.01 11.70
N ASN A 54 27.12 6.76 10.61
CA ASN A 54 27.50 7.78 9.62
C ASN A 54 26.80 7.65 8.26
N ASP A 55 25.88 6.70 8.10
CA ASP A 55 25.07 6.55 6.89
C ASP A 55 23.81 7.41 7.00
N ASP A 56 23.59 8.34 6.07
CA ASP A 56 22.32 9.08 5.97
C ASP A 56 21.17 8.17 5.49
N GLY A 57 21.51 6.94 5.11
CA GLY A 57 20.64 5.80 4.92
C GLY A 57 19.81 5.85 3.63
N GLY A 58 19.70 7.00 2.96
CA GLY A 58 18.89 7.16 1.75
C GLY A 58 17.48 6.54 1.85
N VAL A 59 16.90 6.18 0.70
CA VAL A 59 15.55 5.57 0.62
C VAL A 59 15.53 4.13 1.17
N LEU A 60 16.70 3.50 1.33
CA LEU A 60 16.83 2.11 1.73
C LEU A 60 17.10 1.94 3.24
N GLU A 61 17.20 3.04 3.98
CA GLU A 61 17.34 3.05 5.44
C GLU A 61 16.14 2.35 6.11
N PRO A 62 16.36 1.50 7.12
CA PRO A 62 15.30 0.74 7.76
C PRO A 62 14.10 1.58 8.24
N HIS A 63 14.33 2.74 8.86
CA HIS A 63 13.25 3.61 9.32
C HIS A 63 12.50 4.28 8.15
N HIS A 64 13.20 4.70 7.08
CA HIS A 64 12.54 5.18 5.85
C HIS A 64 11.63 4.09 5.23
N ILE A 65 12.15 2.86 5.11
CA ILE A 65 11.42 1.71 4.59
C ILE A 65 10.20 1.38 5.47
N ASP A 66 10.33 1.41 6.79
CA ASP A 66 9.21 1.19 7.71
C ASP A 66 8.12 2.25 7.56
N HIS A 67 8.51 3.53 7.44
CA HIS A 67 7.58 4.61 7.15
C HIS A 67 6.88 4.43 5.79
N CYS A 68 7.60 3.97 4.75
CA CYS A 68 7.00 3.64 3.46
C CYS A 68 5.96 2.52 3.58
N VAL A 69 6.30 1.44 4.30
CA VAL A 69 5.37 0.33 4.56
C VAL A 69 4.13 0.83 5.28
N ASP A 70 4.27 1.68 6.30
CA ASP A 70 3.12 2.20 7.04
C ASP A 70 2.27 3.15 6.17
N THR A 71 2.89 4.01 5.38
CA THR A 71 2.18 4.87 4.41
C THR A 71 1.36 4.04 3.42
N ILE A 72 1.91 2.93 2.90
CA ILE A 72 1.17 2.01 2.02
C ILE A 72 0.03 1.36 2.80
N ARG A 73 0.27 0.87 4.03
CA ARG A 73 -0.77 0.27 4.88
C ARG A 73 -1.94 1.22 5.10
N GLN A 74 -1.66 2.49 5.42
CA GLN A 74 -2.67 3.53 5.60
C GLN A 74 -3.47 3.76 4.29
N SER A 75 -2.78 3.83 3.15
CA SER A 75 -3.43 3.99 1.84
C SER A 75 -4.37 2.82 1.51
N LEU A 76 -3.93 1.58 1.75
CA LEU A 76 -4.75 0.38 1.56
C LEU A 76 -5.99 0.39 2.46
N MET A 77 -5.86 0.83 3.72
CA MET A 77 -7.00 0.94 4.63
C MET A 77 -7.96 2.06 4.25
N CYS A 78 -7.44 3.19 3.78
CA CYS A 78 -8.24 4.34 3.35
C CYS A 78 -9.02 4.05 2.05
N ASN A 79 -8.39 3.33 1.11
CA ASN A 79 -8.97 3.01 -0.20
C ASN A 79 -9.40 1.54 -0.29
N ALA A 80 -9.80 0.95 0.84
CA ALA A 80 -10.04 -0.49 1.00
C ALA A 80 -10.73 -1.13 -0.21
N ASP A 81 -10.00 -2.02 -0.90
CA ASP A 81 -10.57 -2.79 -1.99
C ASP A 81 -11.47 -3.91 -1.45
N ILE A 82 -12.77 -3.72 -1.63
CA ILE A 82 -13.81 -4.68 -1.21
C ILE A 82 -14.14 -5.71 -2.29
N SER A 83 -13.34 -5.79 -3.36
CA SER A 83 -13.52 -6.80 -4.41
C SER A 83 -13.42 -8.21 -3.79
N PRO A 84 -14.36 -9.12 -4.09
CA PRO A 84 -14.32 -10.46 -3.53
C PRO A 84 -13.17 -11.28 -4.12
N LEU A 85 -12.16 -11.54 -3.30
CA LEU A 85 -11.12 -12.51 -3.59
C LEU A 85 -11.70 -13.93 -3.56
N THR A 86 -11.48 -14.65 -4.65
CA THR A 86 -12.01 -16.01 -4.84
C THR A 86 -10.94 -17.06 -4.62
N TRP A 87 -11.37 -18.26 -4.24
CA TRP A 87 -10.50 -19.39 -3.98
C TRP A 87 -10.84 -20.53 -4.93
N MET A 88 -9.84 -21.26 -5.42
CA MET A 88 -10.06 -22.38 -6.32
C MET A 88 -9.14 -23.53 -5.99
N TRP A 89 -9.57 -24.75 -6.30
CA TRP A 89 -8.70 -25.92 -6.29
C TRP A 89 -7.62 -25.75 -7.37
N ASP A 90 -6.39 -26.00 -6.95
CA ASP A 90 -5.20 -26.05 -7.79
C ASP A 90 -4.73 -27.51 -7.88
N ASP A 91 -4.78 -28.09 -9.07
CA ASP A 91 -4.47 -29.50 -9.29
C ASP A 91 -2.99 -29.82 -9.10
N GLU A 92 -2.09 -28.90 -9.46
CA GLU A 92 -0.64 -29.11 -9.33
C GLU A 92 -0.20 -29.14 -7.87
N ARG A 93 -0.79 -28.27 -7.05
CA ARG A 93 -0.46 -28.14 -5.62
C ARG A 93 -1.36 -28.99 -4.73
N ALA A 94 -2.39 -29.62 -5.30
CA ALA A 94 -3.41 -30.39 -4.61
C ALA A 94 -4.03 -29.64 -3.41
N LYS A 95 -4.31 -28.34 -3.60
CA LYS A 95 -4.76 -27.43 -2.54
C LYS A 95 -5.74 -26.38 -3.06
N ILE A 96 -6.60 -25.88 -2.18
CA ILE A 96 -7.41 -24.69 -2.46
C ILE A 96 -6.55 -23.45 -2.20
N LEU A 97 -6.44 -22.58 -3.21
CA LEU A 97 -5.61 -21.38 -3.17
C LEU A 97 -6.41 -20.14 -3.56
N ALA A 98 -6.01 -19.00 -3.01
CA ALA A 98 -6.53 -17.70 -3.41
C ALA A 98 -6.12 -17.40 -4.85
N LYS A 99 -7.08 -16.93 -5.65
CA LYS A 99 -6.84 -16.48 -7.02
C LYS A 99 -6.73 -14.96 -7.04
N GLY A 100 -5.51 -14.43 -7.13
CA GLY A 100 -5.24 -12.98 -7.14
C GLY A 100 -5.73 -12.24 -8.40
N THR A 101 -6.03 -12.95 -9.50
CA THR A 101 -6.61 -12.33 -10.70
C THR A 101 -8.13 -12.20 -10.55
N ILE A 102 -8.57 -11.08 -9.96
CA ILE A 102 -9.98 -10.74 -9.79
C ILE A 102 -10.32 -9.44 -10.51
N VAL A 103 -11.63 -9.19 -10.65
CA VAL A 103 -12.13 -7.93 -11.22
C VAL A 103 -12.19 -6.89 -10.10
N HIS A 104 -11.46 -5.80 -10.29
CA HIS A 104 -11.43 -4.66 -9.38
C HIS A 104 -12.24 -3.50 -9.94
N THR A 105 -12.74 -2.62 -9.06
CA THR A 105 -13.33 -1.34 -9.46
C THR A 105 -12.35 -0.22 -9.16
N CYS A 106 -11.70 0.32 -10.19
CA CYS A 106 -10.64 1.30 -10.04
C CYS A 106 -11.12 2.74 -10.24
N ARG A 107 -10.38 3.69 -9.68
CA ARG A 107 -10.43 5.08 -10.12
C ARG A 107 -9.80 5.19 -11.52
N ARG A 108 -10.20 6.21 -12.29
CA ARG A 108 -9.59 6.49 -13.60
C ARG A 108 -8.15 6.99 -13.43
N PHE A 109 -7.20 6.07 -13.47
CA PHE A 109 -5.81 6.34 -13.15
C PHE A 109 -5.13 7.25 -14.18
N ASP A 110 -5.51 7.14 -15.45
CA ASP A 110 -5.14 8.06 -16.53
C ASP A 110 -5.44 9.51 -16.15
N LYS A 111 -6.63 9.78 -15.60
CA LYS A 111 -7.03 11.13 -15.18
C LYS A 111 -6.26 11.63 -13.97
N ILE A 112 -5.89 10.73 -13.07
CA ILE A 112 -5.02 11.05 -11.92
C ILE A 112 -3.62 11.42 -12.44
N GLN A 113 -3.06 10.65 -13.36
CA GLN A 113 -1.76 10.93 -13.97
C GLN A 113 -1.76 12.25 -14.76
N GLU A 114 -2.79 12.48 -15.58
CA GLU A 114 -2.96 13.74 -16.33
C GLU A 114 -3.04 14.97 -15.41
N TRP A 115 -3.72 14.83 -14.26
CA TRP A 115 -3.75 15.90 -13.26
C TRP A 115 -2.38 16.08 -12.61
N ALA A 116 -1.75 15.00 -12.11
CA ALA A 116 -0.46 15.07 -11.45
C ALA A 116 0.65 15.66 -12.35
N SER A 117 0.67 15.27 -13.63
CA SER A 117 1.64 15.79 -14.60
C SER A 117 1.47 17.28 -14.86
N ARG A 118 0.24 17.81 -14.83
CA ARG A 118 -0.02 19.25 -15.06
C ARG A 118 0.47 20.14 -13.92
N TYR A 119 0.51 19.61 -12.69
CA TYR A 119 0.93 20.33 -11.49
C TYR A 119 2.31 19.91 -10.99
N ASN A 120 3.07 19.15 -11.77
CA ASN A 120 4.41 18.74 -11.38
C ASN A 120 5.35 19.97 -11.36
N TYR A 121 5.98 20.22 -10.21
CA TYR A 121 6.91 21.34 -9.99
C TYR A 121 8.18 21.24 -10.87
N GLY A 122 8.54 20.04 -11.32
CA GLY A 122 9.56 19.80 -12.35
C GLY A 122 11.01 20.11 -11.95
N LYS A 123 11.24 20.63 -10.74
CA LYS A 123 12.56 20.89 -10.15
C LYS A 123 12.65 20.22 -8.78
N MET A 124 13.85 19.87 -8.34
CA MET A 124 14.05 19.47 -6.94
C MET A 124 13.82 20.68 -6.05
N MET A 125 13.01 20.51 -5.02
CA MET A 125 12.86 21.49 -3.96
C MET A 125 14.15 21.56 -3.16
N ASP A 126 14.63 22.77 -2.85
CA ASP A 126 15.69 22.97 -1.86
C ASP A 126 15.08 22.76 -0.47
N SER A 127 15.31 21.58 0.10
CA SER A 127 14.80 21.21 1.43
C SER A 127 15.64 21.77 2.57
N THR A 128 16.68 22.55 2.29
CA THR A 128 17.57 23.13 3.32
C THR A 128 17.15 24.52 3.76
N GLN A 129 16.17 25.13 3.08
CA GLN A 129 15.71 26.48 3.36
C GLN A 129 14.22 26.50 3.74
N LYS A 130 13.88 27.29 4.76
CA LYS A 130 12.49 27.58 5.12
C LYS A 130 12.02 28.79 4.31
N ALA A 131 10.82 28.71 3.73
CA ALA A 131 10.17 29.86 3.13
C ALA A 131 9.91 30.94 4.20
N VAL A 132 10.16 32.20 3.86
CA VAL A 132 9.81 33.37 4.68
C VAL A 132 8.67 34.11 4.01
N ASN A 133 7.81 34.77 4.79
CA ASN A 133 6.59 35.42 4.30
C ASN A 133 5.65 34.47 3.55
N ASP A 134 5.44 33.27 4.07
CA ASP A 134 4.44 32.34 3.54
C ASP A 134 3.03 32.76 4.03
N PRO A 135 2.09 33.11 3.13
CA PRO A 135 0.71 33.46 3.52
C PRO A 135 -0.04 32.35 4.28
N LEU A 136 0.45 31.11 4.21
CA LEU A 136 -0.12 29.95 4.89
C LEU A 136 0.61 29.61 6.20
N ASP A 137 1.75 30.24 6.50
CA ASP A 137 2.47 30.13 7.77
C ASP A 137 2.41 31.47 8.53
N PRO A 138 1.45 31.63 9.47
CA PRO A 138 1.27 32.85 10.25
C PRO A 138 2.52 33.27 11.05
N GLU A 139 3.44 32.34 11.35
CA GLU A 139 4.67 32.64 12.08
C GLU A 139 5.71 33.37 11.21
N THR A 140 5.62 33.22 9.90
CA THR A 140 6.58 33.84 8.96
C THR A 140 5.96 34.95 8.12
N TRP A 141 4.63 35.09 8.11
CA TRP A 141 3.91 36.10 7.36
C TRP A 141 4.09 37.50 7.94
N THR A 142 4.83 38.37 7.25
CA THR A 142 4.80 39.82 7.49
C THR A 142 3.97 40.50 6.40
N GLU A 143 3.15 41.49 6.77
CA GLU A 143 2.13 42.12 5.92
C GLU A 143 2.70 42.65 4.59
N GLY A 144 2.66 41.83 3.55
CA GLY A 144 2.90 42.23 2.17
C GLY A 144 4.31 41.92 1.65
N PHE A 145 4.36 41.14 0.57
CA PHE A 145 5.56 40.96 -0.24
C PHE A 145 5.90 42.32 -0.89
N SER A 146 6.94 43.00 -0.40
CA SER A 146 7.53 44.14 -1.10
C SER A 146 8.76 43.66 -1.88
N GLY A 147 8.48 42.93 -2.97
CA GLY A 147 9.46 42.51 -3.97
C GLY A 147 9.00 42.93 -5.35
#